data_AF-A0A4Z0LDJ2-F1
#
_entry.id   AF-A0A4Z0LDJ2-F1
#
_cell.length_a   1.000
_cell.length_b   1.000
_cell.length_c   1.000
_cell.angle_alpha   90.00
_cell.angle_beta   90.00
_cell.angle_gamma   90.00
#
_symmetry.space_group_name_H-M   'P 1'
#
loop_
_entity.id
_entity.type
_entity.pdbx_description
1 polymer ?
#
loop_
_entity_poly.entity_id
_entity_poly.type
_entity_poly.pdbx_seq_one_letter_code
_entity_poly.pdbx_strand_id
1 'polypeptide(L)' 'LTAVKPIIIDVQNAGAEFYDQEVVVDKDQLVTSRTPDDLPAFNREALRLLGA' A
#
# COMPACT_ATOMS: atom_id res chain seq x y z
N LEU A 1 0.80 -6.43 0.29
CA LEU A 1 0.24 -5.22 -0.34
C LEU A 1 -1.09 -4.86 0.30
N THR A 2 -1.52 -3.60 0.16
CA THR A 2 -2.90 -3.17 0.45
C THR A 2 -3.47 -2.42 -0.75
N ALA A 3 -4.78 -2.19 -0.78
CA ALA A 3 -5.48 -1.62 -1.92
C ALA A 3 -6.90 -1.15 -1.57
N VAL A 4 -7.53 -0.39 -2.48
CA VAL A 4 -8.96 -0.08 -2.42
C VAL A 4 -9.79 -1.37 -2.42
N LYS A 5 -10.91 -1.38 -1.68
CA LYS A 5 -11.79 -2.55 -1.53
C LYS A 5 -12.19 -3.25 -2.84
N PRO A 6 -12.51 -2.54 -3.94
CA PRO A 6 -12.96 -3.19 -5.18
C PRO A 6 -11.91 -4.07 -5.87
N ILE A 7 -10.61 -3.83 -5.66
CA ILE A 7 -9.54 -4.55 -6.39
C ILE A 7 -8.80 -5.59 -5.54
N ILE A 8 -9.23 -5.82 -4.28
CA ILE A 8 -8.57 -6.78 -3.37
C ILE A 8 -8.50 -8.18 -4.02
N ILE A 9 -9.58 -8.60 -4.67
CA ILE A 9 -9.63 -9.91 -5.32
C ILE A 9 -8.63 -10.02 -6.46
N ASP A 10 -8.40 -8.94 -7.22
CA ASP A 10 -7.44 -8.90 -8.31
C ASP A 10 -6.01 -8.97 -7.78
N VAL A 11 -5.72 -8.26 -6.68
CA VAL A 11 -4.42 -8.32 -5.99
C VAL A 11 -4.12 -9.74 -5.51
N GLN A 12 -5.10 -10.41 -4.90
CA GLN A 12 -4.96 -11.80 -4.45
C GLN A 12 -4.80 -12.77 -5.62
N ASN A 13 -5.61 -12.60 -6.68
CA ASN A 13 -5.53 -13.44 -7.89
C ASN A 13 -4.20 -13.27 -8.63
N ALA A 14 -3.58 -12.08 -8.56
CA ALA A 14 -2.24 -11.84 -9.09
C ALA A 14 -1.12 -12.47 -8.22
N GLY A 15 -1.47 -13.12 -7.11
CA GLY A 15 -0.54 -13.82 -6.23
C GLY A 15 0.09 -12.96 -5.14
N ALA A 16 -0.40 -11.74 -4.92
CA ALA A 16 0.08 -10.89 -3.83
C ALA A 16 -0.68 -11.19 -2.52
N GLU A 17 0.04 -11.15 -1.40
CA GLU A 17 -0.59 -11.19 -0.08
C GLU A 17 -1.25 -9.84 0.23
N PHE A 18 -2.54 -9.89 0.56
CA PHE A 18 -3.31 -8.70 0.95
C PHE A 18 -3.33 -8.52 2.47
N TYR A 19 -3.10 -7.29 2.91
CA TYR A 19 -3.18 -6.87 4.31
C TYR A 19 -4.10 -5.65 4.42
N ASP A 20 -5.13 -5.71 5.26
CA ASP A 20 -6.00 -4.56 5.56
C ASP A 20 -5.30 -3.62 6.56
N GLN A 21 -4.45 -2.74 6.05
CA GLN A 21 -3.65 -1.77 6.80
C GLN A 21 -3.65 -0.43 6.05
N GLU A 22 -3.50 0.69 6.76
CA GLU A 22 -3.46 2.04 6.15
C GLU A 22 -2.38 2.17 5.07
N VAL A 23 -1.20 1.60 5.32
CA VAL A 23 -0.06 1.60 4.42
C VAL A 23 0.67 0.28 4.54
N VAL A 24 1.12 -0.26 3.40
CA VAL A 24 2.01 -1.43 3.34
C VAL A 24 3.19 -1.09 2.46
N VAL A 25 4.40 -1.31 2.98
CA VAL A 25 5.66 -1.19 2.24
C VAL A 25 6.16 -2.59 1.91
N ASP A 26 6.15 -2.95 0.62
CA ASP A 26 6.71 -4.21 0.15
C ASP A 26 8.18 -4.03 -0.25
N LYS A 27 9.04 -4.86 0.35
CA LYS A 27 10.49 -4.96 0.09
C LYS A 27 11.23 -3.61 0.04
N ASP A 28 10.82 -2.65 0.87
CA ASP A 28 11.37 -1.28 0.89
C ASP A 28 11.41 -0.61 -0.50
N GLN A 29 10.47 -0.95 -1.40
CA GLN A 29 10.43 -0.40 -2.75
C GLN A 29 9.03 0.03 -3.21
N LEU A 30 7.98 -0.65 -2.76
CA LEU A 30 6.61 -0.38 -3.19
C LEU A 30 5.73 0.00 -2.00
N VAL A 31 5.27 1.24 -1.98
CA VAL A 31 4.28 1.73 -1.00
C VAL A 31 2.89 1.60 -1.60
N THR A 32 1.95 1.04 -0.82
CA THR A 32 0.53 0.93 -1.19
C THR A 32 -0.36 1.38 -0.04
N SER A 33 -1.54 1.93 -0.33
CA SER A 33 -2.55 2.35 0.66
C SER A 33 -3.98 2.05 0.17
N ARG A 34 -5.00 2.20 1.04
CA ARG A 34 -6.37 1.76 0.72
C ARG A 34 -7.26 2.87 0.17
N THR A 35 -7.20 4.08 0.73
CA THR A 35 -8.13 5.18 0.42
C THR A 35 -7.46 6.55 0.59
N PRO A 36 -8.08 7.66 0.13
CA PRO A 36 -7.54 9.00 0.38
C PRO A 36 -7.33 9.34 1.87
N ASP A 37 -8.08 8.71 2.78
CA ASP A 37 -7.91 8.91 4.22
C ASP A 37 -6.53 8.42 4.72
N ASP A 38 -5.90 7.48 4.00
CA ASP A 38 -4.58 6.94 4.33
C ASP A 38 -3.41 7.77 3.73
N LEU A 39 -3.69 8.89 3.05
CA LEU A 39 -2.66 9.73 2.41
C LEU A 39 -1.54 10.18 3.37
N PRO A 40 -1.79 10.56 4.64
CA PRO A 40 -0.72 10.91 5.57
C PRO A 40 0.26 9.75 5.80
N ALA A 41 -0.24 8.51 5.88
CA ALA A 41 0.58 7.33 6.07
C ALA A 41 1.35 6.96 4.79
N PHE A 42 0.67 7.01 3.65
CA PHE A 42 1.29 6.80 2.34
C PHE A 42 2.43 7.79 2.07
N ASN A 43 2.19 9.10 2.26
CA ASN A 43 3.19 10.14 2.01
C ASN A 43 4.41 9.99 2.93
N ARG A 44 4.19 9.65 4.21
CA ARG A 44 5.29 9.40 5.16
C ARG A 44 6.23 8.29 4.67
N GLU A 45 5.67 7.14 4.29
CA GLU A 45 6.50 6.01 3.82
C GLU A 45 7.10 6.26 2.44
N ALA A 46 6.38 6.92 1.54
CA ALA A 46 6.88 7.28 0.23
C ALA A 46 8.10 8.23 0.33
N LEU A 47 8.02 9.27 1.16
CA LEU A 47 9.14 10.19 1.39
C LEU A 47 10.32 9.48 2.06
N ARG A 48 10.05 8.58 3.03
CA ARG A 48 11.08 7.74 3.66
C ARG A 48 11.87 6.94 2.62
N LEU A 49 11.19 6.33 1.65
CA LEU A 49 11.86 5.56 0.58
C LEU A 49 12.65 6.43 -0.40
N LEU A 50 12.16 7.65 -0.65
CA LEU A 50 12.84 8.60 -1.54
C LEU A 50 14.03 9.32 -0.85
N GLY A 51 14.23 9.11 0.46
CA GLY A 51 15.27 9.78 1.23
C GLY A 51 15.04 11.29 1.38
N ALA A 52 13.77 11.71 1.36
CA ALA A 52 13.34 13.10 1.48
C ALA A 52 13.06 13.51 2.93
#